data_AF-A0A9P7AYG4-F1
#
_entry.id   AF-A0A9P7AYG4-F1
#
_cell.length_a   1.000
_cell.length_b   1.000
_cell.length_c   1.000
_cell.angle_alpha   90.00
_cell.angle_beta   90.00
_cell.angle_gamma   90.00
#
_symmetry.space_group_name_H-M   'P 1'
#
loop_
_entity.id
_entity.type
_entity.pdbx_description
1 polymer ?
#
loop_
_entity_poly.entity_id
_entity_poly.type
_entity_poly.pdbx_seq_one_letter_code
_entity_poly.pdbx_strand_id
1 'polypeptide(L)'
;MAPLPSVTTASLVIGFISFGLTLAIWAHAFWDAFQTIGAAQRQVRDTFSPLRQGLYEEREYLKRKRRRENSNSKASSLYVEGGPTRIMNDAVKDLIKEFKDYEAPFLITRHEGREKELEWSFDATQRYYRCGLWDRVRWLRSKGRVMDIAVRLQYLQTRRIAVEVTEQHFMVADMMGLVRDTGDRLTAIERRLQMSRIG
;
A
#
# COMPACT_ATOMS: atom_id res chain seq x y z
N MET A 1 75.24 -0.28 -23.56
CA MET A 1 73.84 -0.49 -23.14
C MET A 1 73.85 -0.75 -21.65
N ALA A 2 73.52 0.24 -20.82
CA ALA A 2 73.61 0.10 -19.37
C ALA A 2 72.43 -0.74 -18.84
N PRO A 3 72.66 -1.75 -17.99
CA PRO A 3 71.58 -2.52 -17.39
C PRO A 3 70.81 -1.64 -16.40
N LEU A 4 69.50 -1.55 -16.56
CA LEU A 4 68.63 -0.87 -15.60
C LEU A 4 68.81 -1.53 -14.21
N PRO A 5 68.97 -0.75 -13.12
CA PRO A 5 69.12 -1.31 -11.79
C PRO A 5 67.85 -2.08 -11.42
N SER A 6 67.99 -3.40 -11.27
CA SER A 6 66.93 -4.39 -11.00
C SER A 6 65.99 -4.00 -9.86
N VAL A 7 66.46 -3.21 -8.91
CA VAL A 7 65.70 -2.67 -7.77
C VAL A 7 64.60 -1.71 -8.22
N THR A 8 64.84 -0.91 -9.26
CA THR A 8 63.87 0.07 -9.77
C THR A 8 62.72 -0.63 -10.49
N THR A 9 63.05 -1.64 -11.29
CA THR A 9 62.09 -2.51 -11.99
C THR A 9 61.23 -3.29 -11.00
N ALA A 10 61.83 -3.82 -9.93
CA ALA A 10 61.10 -4.51 -8.87
C ALA A 10 60.10 -3.59 -8.14
N SER A 11 60.51 -2.36 -7.78
CA SER A 11 59.62 -1.41 -7.10
C SER A 11 58.44 -0.95 -7.98
N LEU A 12 58.68 -0.80 -9.30
CA LEU A 12 57.65 -0.44 -10.28
C LEU A 12 56.57 -1.54 -10.37
N VAL A 13 56.99 -2.80 -10.43
CA VAL A 13 56.09 -3.96 -10.47
C VAL A 13 55.26 -4.06 -9.19
N ILE A 14 55.89 -3.90 -8.02
CA ILE A 14 55.20 -3.93 -6.73
C ILE A 14 54.19 -2.77 -6.61
N GLY A 15 54.56 -1.57 -7.09
CA GLY A 15 53.66 -0.42 -7.15
C GLY A 15 52.43 -0.66 -8.04
N PHE A 16 52.63 -1.27 -9.21
CA PHE A 16 51.53 -1.63 -10.12
C PHE A 16 50.61 -2.70 -9.51
N ILE A 17 51.17 -3.71 -8.84
CA ILE A 17 50.39 -4.74 -8.15
C ILE A 17 49.56 -4.12 -7.02
N SER A 18 50.16 -3.24 -6.22
CA SER A 18 49.49 -2.57 -5.10
C SER A 18 48.38 -1.63 -5.60
N PHE A 19 48.63 -0.89 -6.68
CA PHE A 19 47.63 -0.06 -7.33
C PHE A 19 46.49 -0.89 -7.93
N GLY A 20 46.81 -2.00 -8.61
CA GLY A 20 45.82 -2.92 -9.16
C GLY A 20 44.95 -3.57 -8.08
N LEU A 21 45.53 -3.94 -6.94
CA LEU A 21 44.79 -4.46 -5.79
C LEU A 21 43.84 -3.40 -5.22
N THR A 22 44.31 -2.15 -5.10
CA THR A 22 43.49 -1.02 -4.63
C THR A 22 42.32 -0.75 -5.59
N LEU A 23 42.57 -0.80 -6.90
CA LEU A 23 41.55 -0.68 -7.94
C LEU A 23 40.55 -1.83 -7.90
N ALA A 24 40.99 -3.06 -7.62
CA ALA A 24 40.13 -4.22 -7.51
C ALA A 24 39.18 -4.13 -6.32
N ILE A 25 39.68 -3.71 -5.15
CA ILE A 25 38.86 -3.47 -3.95
C ILE A 25 37.84 -2.36 -4.22
N TRP A 26 38.28 -1.26 -4.82
CA TRP A 26 37.39 -0.15 -5.17
C TRP A 26 36.32 -0.56 -6.18
N ALA A 27 36.72 -1.27 -7.25
CA ALA A 27 35.81 -1.76 -8.27
C ALA A 27 34.80 -2.77 -7.71
N HIS A 28 35.21 -3.65 -6.80
CA HIS A 28 34.31 -4.59 -6.14
C HIS A 28 33.26 -3.85 -5.29
N ALA A 29 33.68 -2.91 -4.45
CA ALA A 29 32.76 -2.11 -3.64
C ALA A 29 31.80 -1.28 -4.50
N PHE A 30 32.28 -0.76 -5.64
CA PHE A 30 31.47 -0.01 -6.59
C PHE A 30 30.51 -0.90 -7.39
N TRP A 31 30.91 -2.14 -7.68
CA TRP A 31 30.09 -3.12 -8.39
C TRP A 31 28.87 -3.55 -7.57
N ASP A 32 29.02 -3.68 -6.25
CA ASP A 32 27.91 -3.98 -5.35
C ASP A 32 26.84 -2.87 -5.36
N ALA A 33 27.25 -1.61 -5.47
CA ALA A 33 26.35 -0.47 -5.66
C ALA A 33 25.63 -0.52 -7.02
N PHE A 34 26.32 -0.94 -8.09
CA PHE A 34 25.70 -1.14 -9.41
C PHE A 34 24.74 -2.33 -9.46
N GLN A 35 25.02 -3.43 -8.75
CA GLN A 35 24.08 -4.54 -8.64
C GLN A 35 22.80 -4.12 -7.90
N THR A 36 22.92 -3.25 -6.90
CA THR A 36 21.77 -2.65 -6.20
C THR A 36 20.92 -1.80 -7.14
N ILE A 37 21.55 -1.03 -8.04
CA ILE A 37 20.87 -0.31 -9.13
C ILE A 37 20.24 -1.29 -10.12
N GLY A 38 20.88 -2.44 -10.40
CA GLY A 38 20.35 -3.53 -11.22
C GLY A 38 19.07 -4.17 -10.67
N ALA A 39 19.04 -4.46 -9.37
CA ALA A 39 17.91 -5.07 -8.67
C ALA A 39 16.69 -4.14 -8.57
N ALA A 40 16.91 -2.83 -8.64
CA ALA A 40 15.86 -1.81 -8.54
C ALA A 40 14.74 -1.97 -9.58
N GLN A 41 15.03 -2.49 -10.78
CA GLN A 41 14.02 -2.66 -11.84
C GLN A 41 12.87 -3.58 -11.45
N ARG A 42 13.15 -4.69 -10.75
CA ARG A 42 12.10 -5.61 -10.28
C ARG A 42 11.36 -4.98 -9.09
N GLN A 43 12.10 -4.36 -8.17
CA GLN A 43 11.54 -3.69 -6.99
C GLN A 43 10.54 -2.58 -7.34
N VAL A 44 10.81 -1.76 -8.37
CA VAL A 44 9.91 -0.68 -8.83
C VAL A 44 8.51 -1.24 -9.10
N ARG A 45 8.42 -2.27 -9.96
CA ARG A 45 7.15 -2.90 -10.32
C ARG A 45 6.51 -3.57 -9.09
N ASP A 46 7.30 -4.31 -8.33
CA ASP A 46 6.82 -5.08 -7.19
C ASP A 46 6.36 -4.18 -6.04
N THR A 47 6.76 -2.90 -6.01
CA THR A 47 6.29 -1.91 -5.02
C THR A 47 5.08 -1.13 -5.53
N PHE A 48 5.12 -0.64 -6.77
CA PHE A 48 4.06 0.20 -7.33
C PHE A 48 2.76 -0.58 -7.56
N SER A 49 2.83 -1.84 -8.02
CA SER A 49 1.64 -2.66 -8.29
C SER A 49 0.76 -2.93 -7.06
N PRO A 50 1.29 -3.46 -5.94
CA PRO A 50 0.48 -3.69 -4.74
C PRO A 50 0.01 -2.39 -4.09
N LEU A 51 0.84 -1.34 -4.11
CA LEU A 51 0.45 -0.04 -3.56
C LEU A 51 -0.71 0.57 -4.33
N ARG A 52 -0.64 0.53 -5.68
CA ARG A 52 -1.76 0.90 -6.54
C ARG A 52 -3.00 0.11 -6.14
N GLN A 53 -2.91 -1.22 -6.14
CA GLN A 53 -4.05 -2.08 -5.86
C GLN A 53 -4.70 -1.72 -4.51
N GLY A 54 -3.89 -1.57 -3.45
CA GLY A 54 -4.39 -1.19 -2.12
C GLY A 54 -5.07 0.18 -2.09
N LEU A 55 -4.50 1.21 -2.75
CA LEU A 55 -5.09 2.54 -2.80
C LEU A 55 -6.46 2.55 -3.50
N TYR A 56 -6.57 1.85 -4.64
CA TYR A 56 -7.81 1.80 -5.42
C TYR A 56 -8.88 0.96 -4.75
N GLU A 57 -8.49 -0.17 -4.16
CA GLU A 57 -9.39 -1.01 -3.37
C GLU A 57 -9.97 -0.24 -2.18
N GLU A 58 -9.12 0.48 -1.44
CA GLU A 58 -9.55 1.27 -0.29
C GLU A 58 -10.50 2.40 -0.70
N ARG A 59 -10.21 3.08 -1.82
CA ARG A 59 -11.11 4.12 -2.35
C ARG A 59 -12.48 3.56 -2.71
N GLU A 60 -12.54 2.44 -3.41
CA GLU A 60 -13.81 1.83 -3.81
C GLU A 60 -14.58 1.29 -2.61
N TYR A 61 -13.87 0.72 -1.62
CA TYR A 61 -14.48 0.36 -0.34
C TYR A 61 -15.16 1.58 0.30
N LEU A 62 -14.46 2.70 0.46
CA LEU A 62 -15.01 3.91 1.11
C LEU A 62 -16.17 4.51 0.31
N LYS A 63 -16.10 4.46 -1.02
CA LYS A 63 -17.18 4.90 -1.92
C LYS A 63 -18.44 4.03 -1.76
N ARG A 64 -18.28 2.71 -1.63
CA ARG A 64 -19.40 1.79 -1.35
C ARG A 64 -19.97 2.03 0.04
N LYS A 65 -19.13 2.18 1.07
CA LYS A 65 -19.57 2.47 2.45
C LYS A 65 -20.40 3.75 2.51
N ARG A 66 -19.91 4.84 1.89
CA ARG A 66 -20.66 6.11 1.78
C ARG A 66 -22.02 5.95 1.10
N ARG A 67 -22.11 5.16 0.02
CA ARG A 67 -23.40 4.92 -0.67
C ARG A 67 -24.41 4.20 0.22
N ARG A 68 -23.95 3.23 1.03
CA ARG A 68 -24.80 2.50 1.98
C ARG A 68 -25.28 3.42 3.11
N GLU A 69 -24.38 4.20 3.69
CA GLU A 69 -24.71 5.21 4.70
C GLU A 69 -25.76 6.20 4.17
N ASN A 70 -25.57 6.70 2.95
CA ASN A 70 -26.50 7.65 2.34
C ASN A 70 -27.88 7.03 2.06
N SER A 71 -27.95 5.74 1.73
CA SER A 71 -29.22 5.03 1.53
C SER A 71 -30.01 4.81 2.82
N ASN A 72 -29.34 4.68 3.96
CA ASN A 72 -29.97 4.53 5.28
C ASN A 72 -30.34 5.88 5.93
N SER A 73 -29.92 7.01 5.34
CA SER A 73 -29.92 8.33 5.97
C SER A 73 -31.27 9.07 6.02
N LYS A 74 -32.37 8.52 5.48
CA LYS A 74 -33.72 9.12 5.70
C LYS A 74 -34.14 9.16 7.19
N ALA A 75 -33.41 8.49 8.09
CA ALA A 75 -33.69 8.48 9.53
C ALA A 75 -32.61 9.12 10.44
N SER A 76 -31.45 9.57 9.93
CA SER A 76 -30.31 9.96 10.78
C SER A 76 -29.47 11.14 10.23
N SER A 77 -30.12 12.18 9.71
CA SER A 77 -29.43 13.28 9.02
C SER A 77 -29.00 14.45 9.91
N LEU A 78 -28.98 14.33 11.24
CA LEU A 78 -28.65 15.45 12.14
C LEU A 78 -27.33 15.31 12.94
N TYR A 79 -26.67 14.15 12.92
CA TYR A 79 -25.39 13.93 13.62
C TYR A 79 -24.22 13.48 12.71
N VAL A 80 -24.45 13.30 11.40
CA VAL A 80 -23.48 12.67 10.47
C VAL A 80 -23.03 13.63 9.36
N GLU A 81 -22.89 14.91 9.67
CA GLU A 81 -22.37 15.89 8.73
C GLU A 81 -20.83 15.83 8.71
N GLY A 82 -20.28 14.79 8.09
CA GLY A 82 -18.83 14.66 7.82
C GLY A 82 -18.06 13.64 8.67
N GLY A 83 -18.68 12.50 8.98
CA GLY A 83 -18.06 11.42 9.78
C GLY A 83 -16.69 10.92 9.28
N PRO A 84 -16.00 10.07 10.08
CA PRO A 84 -14.64 9.59 9.82
C PRO A 84 -14.40 9.03 8.41
N THR A 85 -15.45 8.49 7.78
CA THR A 85 -15.42 7.95 6.41
C THR A 85 -15.13 9.01 5.34
N ARG A 86 -15.58 10.26 5.52
CA ARG A 86 -15.29 11.38 4.60
C ARG A 86 -13.82 11.79 4.68
N ILE A 87 -13.31 11.93 5.91
CA ILE A 87 -11.90 12.28 6.16
C ILE A 87 -10.99 11.19 5.59
N MET A 88 -11.32 9.91 5.83
CA MET A 88 -10.61 8.78 5.23
C MET A 88 -10.68 8.82 3.70
N ASN A 89 -11.84 9.16 3.11
CA ASN A 89 -11.97 9.25 1.66
C ASN A 89 -11.10 10.36 1.04
N ASP A 90 -11.05 11.52 1.67
CA ASP A 90 -10.24 12.64 1.22
C ASP A 90 -8.74 12.34 1.41
N ALA A 91 -8.35 11.71 2.52
CA ALA A 91 -6.98 11.24 2.73
C ALA A 91 -6.54 10.21 1.67
N VAL A 92 -7.41 9.25 1.30
CA VAL A 92 -7.11 8.29 0.24
C VAL A 92 -6.98 8.97 -1.12
N LYS A 93 -7.78 10.00 -1.43
CA LYS A 93 -7.61 10.78 -2.68
C LYS A 93 -6.27 11.50 -2.72
N ASP A 94 -5.86 12.10 -1.61
CA ASP A 94 -4.58 12.79 -1.51
C ASP A 94 -3.41 11.80 -1.71
N LEU A 95 -3.49 10.61 -1.10
CA LEU A 95 -2.49 9.55 -1.32
C LEU A 95 -2.47 9.05 -2.76
N ILE A 96 -3.63 8.91 -3.42
CA ILE A 96 -3.69 8.53 -4.84
C ILE A 96 -3.05 9.59 -5.73
N LYS A 97 -3.30 10.86 -5.45
CA LYS A 97 -2.70 11.98 -6.19
C LYS A 97 -1.18 11.97 -6.02
N GLU A 98 -0.70 11.87 -4.79
CA GLU A 98 0.72 11.81 -4.47
C GLU A 98 1.39 10.58 -5.12
N PHE A 99 0.73 9.42 -5.08
CA PHE A 99 1.19 8.21 -5.76
C PHE A 99 1.31 8.39 -7.27
N LYS A 100 0.30 8.99 -7.91
CA LYS A 100 0.30 9.26 -9.36
C LYS A 100 1.47 10.17 -9.75
N ASP A 101 1.77 11.18 -8.95
CA ASP A 101 2.89 12.09 -9.21
C ASP A 101 4.24 11.37 -9.19
N TYR A 102 4.42 10.42 -8.27
CA TYR A 102 5.65 9.61 -8.21
C TYR A 102 5.71 8.52 -9.29
N GLU A 103 4.57 8.02 -9.72
CA GLU A 103 4.51 6.96 -10.72
C GLU A 103 4.65 7.48 -12.15
N ALA A 104 4.13 8.68 -12.43
CA ALA A 104 4.15 9.33 -13.74
C ALA A 104 5.47 9.20 -14.53
N PRO A 105 6.67 9.45 -13.96
CA PRO A 105 7.92 9.36 -14.70
C PRO A 105 8.33 7.94 -15.12
N PHE A 106 7.73 6.90 -14.54
CA PHE A 106 8.08 5.51 -14.82
C PHE A 106 7.16 4.83 -15.84
N LEU A 107 6.11 5.51 -16.31
CA LEU A 107 5.12 4.93 -17.21
C LEU A 107 5.57 5.05 -18.69
N ILE A 108 5.57 3.93 -19.42
CA ILE A 108 5.92 3.91 -20.85
C ILE A 108 4.81 4.54 -21.71
N THR A 109 3.55 4.25 -21.38
CA THR A 109 2.38 4.80 -22.06
C THR A 109 1.76 5.92 -21.22
N ARG A 110 1.83 7.14 -21.75
CA ARG A 110 1.05 8.27 -21.24
C ARG A 110 -0.42 7.98 -21.57
N HIS A 111 -1.26 7.86 -20.55
CA HIS A 111 -2.67 7.50 -20.75
C HIS A 111 -3.45 8.66 -21.37
N GLU A 112 -4.16 8.40 -22.47
CA GLU A 112 -5.10 9.34 -23.11
C GLU A 112 -6.56 9.15 -22.65
N GLY A 113 -6.83 8.16 -21.77
CA GLY A 113 -8.19 7.86 -21.29
C GLY A 113 -8.70 8.83 -20.20
N ARG A 114 -10.03 8.99 -20.10
CA ARG A 114 -10.67 9.71 -18.98
C ARG A 114 -10.35 9.00 -17.66
N GLU A 115 -9.91 9.74 -16.65
CA GLU A 115 -9.47 9.18 -15.35
C GLU A 115 -10.45 8.17 -14.73
N LYS A 116 -11.77 8.34 -14.93
CA LYS A 116 -12.82 7.41 -14.46
C LYS A 116 -12.75 6.02 -15.08
N GLU A 117 -12.36 5.92 -16.35
CA GLU A 117 -12.27 4.65 -17.08
C GLU A 117 -10.99 3.89 -16.70
N LEU A 118 -9.93 4.63 -16.32
CA LEU A 118 -8.67 4.05 -15.80
C LEU A 118 -8.79 3.45 -14.39
N GLU A 119 -9.67 3.96 -13.52
CA GLU A 119 -9.77 3.41 -12.16
C GLU A 119 -10.39 2.00 -12.14
N TRP A 120 -10.98 1.56 -13.27
CA TRP A 120 -11.77 0.34 -13.40
C TRP A 120 -11.25 -0.65 -14.44
N SER A 121 -10.25 -0.28 -15.26
CA SER A 121 -9.68 -1.22 -16.22
C SER A 121 -8.64 -2.11 -15.54
N PHE A 122 -8.81 -3.43 -15.70
CA PHE A 122 -7.80 -4.45 -15.36
C PHE A 122 -6.43 -4.13 -16.01
N ASP A 123 -6.46 -3.37 -17.10
CA ASP A 123 -5.32 -2.83 -17.85
C ASP A 123 -4.50 -1.77 -17.08
N ALA A 124 -5.14 -1.00 -16.18
CA ALA A 124 -4.43 -0.04 -15.32
C ALA A 124 -3.55 -0.70 -14.25
N THR A 125 -3.78 -1.99 -13.97
CA THR A 125 -2.94 -2.84 -13.10
C THR A 125 -1.76 -3.46 -13.85
N GLN A 126 -1.84 -3.60 -15.18
CA GLN A 126 -0.78 -4.17 -16.03
C GLN A 126 0.06 -3.09 -16.73
N ARG A 127 0.46 -2.05 -16.00
CA ARG A 127 1.29 -1.00 -16.60
C ARG A 127 2.72 -1.48 -16.82
N TYR A 128 3.21 -1.25 -18.04
CA TYR A 128 4.60 -1.45 -18.38
C TYR A 128 5.44 -0.26 -17.85
N TYR A 129 6.34 -0.56 -16.91
CA TYR A 129 7.25 0.42 -16.35
C TYR A 129 8.54 0.51 -17.18
N ARG A 130 8.97 1.74 -17.48
CA ARG A 130 10.30 2.00 -18.02
C ARG A 130 11.28 2.01 -16.86
N CYS A 131 12.25 1.11 -16.90
CA CYS A 131 13.29 1.02 -15.88
C CYS A 131 14.67 1.17 -16.53
N GLY A 132 14.93 2.33 -17.13
CA GLY A 132 16.27 2.68 -17.60
C GLY A 132 17.24 2.94 -16.43
N LEU A 133 18.53 3.10 -16.72
CA LEU A 133 19.56 3.40 -15.70
C LEU A 133 19.26 4.70 -14.94
N TRP A 134 18.84 5.75 -15.65
CA TRP A 134 18.45 7.03 -15.04
C TRP A 134 17.17 6.93 -14.21
N ASP A 135 16.22 6.10 -14.64
CA ASP A 135 14.98 5.87 -13.89
C ASP A 135 15.28 5.12 -12.58
N ARG A 136 16.26 4.21 -12.57
CA ARG A 136 16.69 3.51 -11.34
C ARG A 136 17.33 4.45 -10.32
N VAL A 137 18.15 5.41 -10.77
CA VAL A 137 18.69 6.45 -9.88
C VAL A 137 17.57 7.33 -9.33
N ARG A 138 16.60 7.72 -10.18
CA ARG A 138 15.40 8.45 -9.75
C ARG A 138 14.60 7.65 -8.72
N TRP A 139 14.42 6.35 -8.93
CA TRP A 139 13.74 5.45 -8.01
C TRP A 139 14.43 5.38 -6.65
N LEU A 140 15.75 5.22 -6.60
CA LEU A 140 16.47 5.17 -5.31
C LEU A 140 16.21 6.42 -4.46
N ARG A 141 16.09 7.59 -5.09
CA ARG A 141 15.75 8.84 -4.41
C ARG A 141 14.28 8.94 -4.01
N SER A 142 13.35 8.44 -4.84
CA SER A 142 11.90 8.50 -4.55
C SER A 142 11.39 7.35 -3.69
N LYS A 143 12.13 6.24 -3.57
CA LYS A 143 11.74 5.01 -2.88
C LYS A 143 11.24 5.28 -1.46
N GLY A 144 11.94 6.12 -0.69
CA GLY A 144 11.52 6.47 0.67
C GLY A 144 10.14 7.13 0.71
N ARG A 145 9.81 7.98 -0.27
CA ARG A 145 8.52 8.68 -0.34
C ARG A 145 7.39 7.75 -0.77
N VAL A 146 7.66 6.84 -1.69
CA VAL A 146 6.69 5.80 -2.10
C VAL A 146 6.39 4.86 -0.93
N MET A 147 7.39 4.49 -0.14
CA MET A 147 7.20 3.68 1.07
C MET A 147 6.40 4.43 2.14
N ASP A 148 6.61 5.75 2.28
CA ASP A 148 5.82 6.57 3.20
C ASP A 148 4.32 6.56 2.83
N ILE A 149 3.97 6.60 1.53
CA ILE A 149 2.58 6.45 1.06
C ILE A 149 2.02 5.09 1.47
N ALA A 150 2.80 4.02 1.32
CA ALA A 150 2.37 2.67 1.72
C ALA A 150 2.10 2.59 3.23
N VAL A 151 2.97 3.17 4.05
CA VAL A 151 2.79 3.24 5.51
C VAL A 151 1.54 4.05 5.87
N ARG A 152 1.32 5.21 5.24
CA ARG A 152 0.12 6.03 5.47
C ARG A 152 -1.17 5.31 5.07
N LEU A 153 -1.14 4.58 3.95
CA LEU A 153 -2.26 3.73 3.54
C LEU A 153 -2.54 2.65 4.59
N GLN A 154 -1.51 1.97 5.09
CA GLN A 154 -1.66 0.96 6.14
C GLN A 154 -2.28 1.55 7.40
N TYR A 155 -1.85 2.73 7.85
CA TYR A 155 -2.45 3.43 8.99
C TYR A 155 -3.94 3.75 8.76
N LEU A 156 -4.31 4.20 7.56
CA LEU A 156 -5.71 4.43 7.21
C LEU A 156 -6.53 3.13 7.24
N GLN A 157 -6.00 2.06 6.68
CA GLN A 157 -6.64 0.74 6.69
C GLN A 157 -6.85 0.22 8.11
N THR A 158 -5.84 0.34 8.99
CA THR A 158 -5.96 -0.04 10.41
C THR A 158 -7.02 0.78 11.13
N ARG A 159 -7.05 2.11 10.92
CA ARG A 159 -8.07 2.98 11.52
C ARG A 159 -9.47 2.61 11.05
N ARG A 160 -9.64 2.36 9.75
CA ARG A 160 -10.91 1.89 9.19
C ARG A 160 -11.35 0.58 9.85
N ILE A 161 -10.46 -0.42 9.91
CA ILE A 161 -10.76 -1.72 10.52
C ILE A 161 -11.19 -1.53 11.97
N ALA A 162 -10.52 -0.68 12.73
CA ALA A 162 -10.91 -0.40 14.11
C ALA A 162 -12.34 0.18 14.22
N VAL A 163 -12.70 1.10 13.32
CA VAL A 163 -14.07 1.66 13.27
C VAL A 163 -15.09 0.60 12.90
N GLU A 164 -14.81 -0.21 11.88
CA GLU A 164 -15.73 -1.27 11.42
C GLU A 164 -15.90 -2.37 12.48
N VAL A 165 -14.83 -2.78 13.16
CA VAL A 165 -14.90 -3.76 14.26
C VAL A 165 -15.72 -3.20 15.42
N THR A 166 -15.60 -1.90 15.71
CA THR A 166 -16.39 -1.25 16.75
C THR A 166 -17.87 -1.21 16.38
N GLU A 167 -18.21 -0.85 15.15
CA GLU A 167 -19.59 -0.91 14.63
C GLU A 167 -20.16 -2.33 14.70
N GLN A 168 -19.40 -3.34 14.29
CA GLN A 168 -19.80 -4.75 14.37
C GLN A 168 -20.00 -5.22 15.81
N HIS A 169 -19.15 -4.78 16.74
CA HIS A 169 -19.29 -5.11 18.16
C HIS A 169 -20.62 -4.62 18.73
N PHE A 170 -21.02 -3.37 18.41
CA PHE A 170 -22.33 -2.84 18.82
C PHE A 170 -23.50 -3.62 18.20
N MET A 171 -23.43 -3.95 16.91
CA MET A 171 -24.48 -4.75 16.26
C MET A 171 -24.65 -6.13 16.89
N VAL A 172 -23.54 -6.78 17.27
CA VAL A 172 -23.56 -8.09 17.92
C VAL A 172 -24.14 -7.99 19.34
N ALA A 173 -23.79 -6.94 20.09
CA ALA A 173 -24.34 -6.70 21.42
C ALA A 173 -25.87 -6.49 21.36
N ASP A 174 -26.35 -5.69 20.40
CA ASP A 174 -27.78 -5.47 20.18
C ASP A 174 -28.50 -6.77 19.80
N MET A 175 -27.90 -7.57 18.92
CA MET A 175 -28.45 -8.87 18.52
C MET A 175 -28.54 -9.83 19.72
N MET A 176 -27.54 -9.86 20.60
CA MET A 176 -27.59 -10.67 21.83
C MET A 176 -28.71 -10.22 22.76
N GLY A 177 -28.95 -8.91 22.87
CA GLY A 177 -30.09 -8.36 23.60
C GLY A 177 -31.42 -8.90 23.06
N LEU A 178 -31.62 -8.81 21.74
CA LEU A 178 -32.82 -9.34 21.06
C LEU A 178 -32.99 -10.86 21.22
N VAL A 179 -31.89 -11.62 21.12
CA VAL A 179 -31.90 -13.08 21.32
C VAL A 179 -32.29 -13.42 22.76
N ARG A 180 -31.81 -12.65 23.75
CA ARG A 180 -32.22 -12.85 25.15
C ARG A 180 -33.70 -12.56 25.36
N ASP A 181 -34.18 -11.43 24.83
CA ASP A 181 -35.59 -11.02 24.95
C ASP A 181 -36.53 -12.03 24.28
N THR A 182 -36.13 -12.58 23.13
CA THR A 182 -36.89 -13.64 22.45
C THR A 182 -36.87 -14.96 23.22
N GLY A 183 -35.73 -15.31 23.83
CA GLY A 183 -35.61 -16.46 24.73
C GLY A 183 -36.56 -16.33 25.92
N ASP A 184 -36.58 -15.18 26.60
CA ASP A 184 -37.46 -14.93 27.75
C ASP A 184 -38.94 -15.04 27.36
N ARG A 185 -39.31 -14.53 26.18
CA ARG A 185 -40.67 -14.67 25.63
C ARG A 185 -41.04 -16.13 25.33
N LEU A 186 -40.12 -16.91 24.76
CA LEU A 186 -40.33 -18.33 24.49
C LEU A 186 -40.53 -19.12 25.79
N THR A 187 -39.71 -18.88 26.81
CA THR A 187 -39.86 -19.53 28.12
C THR A 187 -41.17 -19.15 28.79
N ALA A 188 -41.62 -17.90 28.66
CA ALA A 188 -42.92 -17.46 29.16
C ALA A 188 -44.08 -18.18 28.47
N ILE A 189 -44.00 -18.38 27.15
CA ILE A 189 -44.99 -19.17 26.38
C ILE A 189 -44.97 -20.64 26.83
N GLU A 190 -43.79 -21.23 26.99
CA GLU A 190 -43.64 -22.61 27.45
C GLU A 190 -44.26 -22.83 28.82
N ARG A 191 -44.01 -21.94 29.80
CA ARG A 191 -44.64 -22.03 31.13
C ARG A 191 -46.17 -21.95 31.07
N ARG A 192 -46.73 -21.11 30.19
CA ARG A 192 -48.19 -21.01 29.98
C ARG A 192 -48.76 -22.30 29.39
N LEU A 193 -48.08 -22.88 28.40
CA LEU A 193 -48.48 -24.16 27.81
C LEU A 193 -48.44 -25.31 28.81
N GLN A 194 -47.41 -25.35 29.67
CA GLN A 194 -47.32 -26.37 30.73
C GLN A 194 -48.46 -26.23 31.76
N MET A 195 -48.82 -25.01 32.18
CA MET A 195 -49.96 -24.79 33.08
C MET A 195 -51.30 -25.20 32.45
N SER A 196 -51.48 -25.00 31.14
CA SER A 196 -52.71 -25.41 30.43
C SER A 196 -52.84 -26.93 30.25
N ARG A 197 -51.77 -27.71 30.45
CA ARG A 197 -51.78 -29.17 30.28
C ARG A 197 -52.10 -29.93 31.58
N ILE A 198 -52.12 -29.24 32.72
CA ILE A 198 -52.30 -29.80 34.07
C ILE A 198 -53.74 -29.55 34.61
N GLY A 199 -54.59 -28.83 33.87
CA GLY A 199 -56.04 -28.72 34.11
C GLY A 199 -56.83 -29.50 33.08
#